data_AF-A0AAN0LXJ0-F1
#
_entry.id   AF-A0AAN0LXJ0-F1
#
_cell.length_a   1.000
_cell.length_b   1.000
_cell.length_c   1.000
_cell.angle_alpha   90.00
_cell.angle_beta   90.00
_cell.angle_gamma   90.00
#
_symmetry.space_group_name_H-M   'P 1'
#
loop_
_entity.id
_entity.type
_entity.pdbx_description
1 polymer ?
#
loop_
_entity_poly.entity_id
_entity_poly.type
_entity_poly.pdbx_seq_one_letter_code
_entity_poly.pdbx_strand_id
1 'polypeptide(L)'
;MKVITNLFLASIALFSPLQVHATDIDQQTVCTAVSWKVADNVGKCKTGQKIAFLPNSFGNEQLPIMFIAVNCDMRYNVSLTNGGAVCLFKPVENVVVASE
;
A
#
# COMPACT_ATOMS: atom_id res chain seq x y z
N MET A 1 17.84 -19.04 -63.66
CA MET A 1 17.09 -19.18 -62.39
C MET A 1 17.31 -17.90 -61.59
N LYS A 2 16.48 -16.87 -61.74
CA LYS A 2 15.15 -16.67 -61.12
C LYS A 2 15.17 -16.82 -59.59
N VAL A 3 15.43 -15.67 -58.94
CA VAL A 3 14.68 -15.08 -57.82
C VAL A 3 14.16 -16.06 -56.78
N ILE A 4 14.76 -16.10 -55.59
CA ILE A 4 14.05 -16.06 -54.29
C ILE A 4 14.99 -15.42 -53.25
N THR A 5 15.15 -14.09 -53.34
CA THR A 5 15.62 -13.26 -52.23
C THR A 5 14.38 -12.61 -51.62
N ASN A 6 14.32 -12.53 -50.29
CA ASN A 6 13.28 -11.91 -49.45
C ASN A 6 12.12 -12.84 -49.07
N LEU A 7 12.04 -13.21 -47.79
CA LEU A 7 10.95 -12.79 -46.89
C LEU A 7 11.15 -13.38 -45.48
N PHE A 8 11.89 -12.72 -44.59
CA PHE A 8 11.75 -12.90 -43.14
C PHE A 8 12.19 -11.62 -42.44
N LEU A 9 11.46 -10.54 -42.73
CA LEU A 9 11.49 -9.31 -41.93
C LEU A 9 10.06 -9.11 -41.41
N ALA A 10 9.97 -8.76 -40.13
CA ALA A 10 8.78 -8.43 -39.34
C ALA A 10 8.12 -9.61 -38.61
N SER A 11 8.45 -9.75 -37.31
CA SER A 11 7.46 -9.86 -36.20
C SER A 11 8.13 -10.28 -34.88
N ILE A 12 9.03 -9.45 -34.33
CA ILE A 12 9.41 -9.53 -32.91
C ILE A 12 9.43 -8.10 -32.36
N ALA A 13 8.27 -7.46 -32.30
CA ALA A 13 8.11 -6.14 -31.67
C ALA A 13 6.88 -6.08 -30.74
N LEU A 14 6.43 -7.24 -30.23
CA LEU A 14 5.27 -7.32 -29.32
C LEU A 14 5.59 -7.90 -27.94
N PHE A 15 6.86 -8.22 -27.65
CA PHE A 15 7.30 -8.59 -26.30
C PHE A 15 8.06 -7.44 -25.65
N SER A 16 7.41 -6.27 -25.52
CA SER A 16 7.83 -5.34 -24.48
C SER A 16 7.33 -5.93 -23.16
N PRO A 17 8.20 -6.39 -22.23
CA PRO A 17 7.72 -6.73 -20.91
C PRO A 17 7.07 -5.48 -20.34
N LEU A 18 5.84 -5.61 -19.84
CA LEU A 18 5.21 -4.56 -19.04
C LEU A 18 6.21 -4.24 -17.93
N GLN A 19 6.86 -3.07 -18.00
CA GLN A 19 7.62 -2.56 -16.88
C GLN A 19 6.59 -2.15 -15.84
N VAL A 20 6.20 -3.11 -15.01
CA VAL A 20 5.48 -2.84 -13.77
C VAL A 20 6.45 -2.00 -12.95
N HIS A 21 6.30 -0.68 -13.01
CA HIS A 21 6.91 0.21 -12.04
C HIS A 21 6.28 -0.16 -10.69
N ALA A 22 6.94 -1.06 -9.97
CA ALA A 22 6.75 -1.16 -8.54
C ALA A 22 7.04 0.24 -8.01
N THR A 23 6.00 0.96 -7.59
CA THR A 23 6.17 2.19 -6.83
C THR A 23 7.02 1.82 -5.63
N ASP A 24 8.25 2.34 -5.61
CA ASP A 24 9.21 2.01 -4.57
C ASP A 24 8.61 2.36 -3.21
N ILE A 25 8.59 1.38 -2.31
CA ILE A 25 8.02 1.55 -0.97
C ILE A 25 9.05 2.33 -0.15
N ASP A 26 8.64 3.42 0.49
CA ASP A 26 9.55 4.17 1.36
C ASP A 26 9.80 3.38 2.65
N GLN A 27 10.94 2.70 2.67
CA GLN A 27 11.43 1.95 3.83
C GLN A 27 12.26 2.79 4.80
N GLN A 28 12.58 4.04 4.47
CA GLN A 28 13.43 4.90 5.29
C GLN A 28 12.63 5.76 6.27
N THR A 29 11.35 6.01 5.97
CA THR A 29 10.48 6.86 6.78
C THR A 29 9.42 6.06 7.54
N VAL A 30 9.20 6.42 8.81
CA VAL A 30 8.05 5.97 9.62
C VAL A 30 7.26 7.20 10.05
N CYS A 31 5.97 7.22 9.75
CA CYS A 31 5.00 8.18 10.28
C CYS A 31 4.42 7.64 11.58
N THR A 32 4.54 8.37 12.69
CA THR A 32 3.88 8.00 13.94
C THR A 32 2.47 8.59 13.97
N ALA A 33 1.47 7.71 14.01
CA ALA A 33 0.07 8.09 14.01
C ALA A 33 -0.32 8.71 15.35
N VAL A 34 -1.06 9.82 15.30
CA VAL A 34 -1.56 10.50 16.51
C VAL A 34 -2.77 9.76 17.08
N SER A 35 -3.57 9.15 16.21
CA SER A 35 -4.72 8.33 16.58
C SER A 35 -4.97 7.25 15.52
N TRP A 36 -5.92 6.35 15.81
CA TRP A 36 -6.33 5.34 14.84
C TRP A 36 -7.10 5.93 13.64
N LYS A 37 -7.66 7.14 13.77
CA LYS A 37 -8.55 7.75 12.78
C LYS A 37 -7.76 8.23 11.57
N VAL A 38 -8.26 7.90 10.38
CA VAL A 38 -7.64 8.29 9.10
C VAL A 38 -7.46 9.81 8.95
N ALA A 39 -8.46 10.60 9.38
CA ALA A 39 -8.46 12.06 9.28
C ALA A 39 -7.32 12.73 10.05
N ASP A 40 -6.80 12.09 11.10
CA ASP A 40 -5.71 12.65 11.91
C ASP A 40 -4.34 12.44 11.27
N ASN A 41 -4.24 11.52 10.30
CA ASN A 41 -3.00 11.08 9.66
C ASN A 41 -2.88 11.58 8.21
N VAL A 42 -4.00 11.77 7.51
CA VAL A 42 -4.04 12.34 6.15
C VAL A 42 -3.44 13.76 6.16
N GLY A 43 -2.61 14.05 5.16
CA GLY A 43 -1.87 15.33 5.05
C GLY A 43 -0.61 15.42 5.92
N LYS A 44 -0.43 14.51 6.89
CA LYS A 44 0.79 14.38 7.70
C LYS A 44 1.65 13.20 7.25
N CYS A 45 1.00 12.08 6.90
CA CYS A 45 1.67 10.91 6.36
C CYS A 45 1.58 10.89 4.82
N LYS A 46 2.60 10.33 4.16
CA LYS A 46 2.70 10.13 2.71
C LYS A 46 2.38 8.68 2.36
N THR A 47 1.56 8.47 1.34
CA THR A 47 1.24 7.12 0.85
C THR A 47 2.51 6.36 0.46
N GLY A 48 2.60 5.08 0.82
CA GLY A 48 3.74 4.22 0.50
C GLY A 48 4.87 4.20 1.53
N GLN A 49 4.84 5.06 2.56
CA GLN A 49 5.78 4.97 3.70
C GLN A 49 5.19 4.12 4.83
N LYS A 50 6.01 3.73 5.81
CA LYS A 50 5.52 3.04 7.02
C LYS A 50 4.71 4.00 7.90
N ILE A 51 3.62 3.52 8.48
CA ILE A 51 2.88 4.21 9.54
C ILE A 51 2.78 3.30 10.77
N ALA A 52 2.98 3.88 11.95
CA ALA A 52 2.97 3.19 13.23
C ALA A 52 1.94 3.82 14.18
N PHE A 53 1.01 3.01 14.70
CA PHE A 53 0.09 3.41 15.75
C PHE A 53 0.48 2.74 17.07
N LEU A 54 0.86 3.58 18.04
CA LEU A 54 1.37 3.20 19.36
C LEU A 54 0.56 3.95 20.44
N PRO A 55 -0.62 3.45 20.83
CA PRO A 55 -1.46 4.12 21.83
C PRO A 55 -0.75 4.24 23.18
N ASN A 56 -0.94 5.40 23.85
CA ASN A 56 -0.33 5.70 25.15
C ASN A 56 -0.82 4.80 26.30
N SER A 57 -1.95 4.13 26.11
CA SER A 57 -2.49 3.16 27.06
C SER A 57 -2.94 1.89 26.35
N PHE A 58 -2.61 0.77 26.97
CA PHE A 58 -3.13 -0.53 26.60
C PHE A 58 -4.54 -0.71 27.19
N GLY A 59 -5.46 -1.35 26.47
CA GLY A 59 -6.79 -1.65 27.00
C GLY A 59 -7.93 -1.70 25.98
N ASN A 60 -7.66 -1.36 24.72
CA ASN A 60 -8.63 -1.56 23.64
C ASN A 60 -7.93 -2.12 22.39
N GLU A 61 -7.92 -3.45 22.31
CA GLU A 61 -7.36 -4.21 21.18
C GLU A 61 -8.11 -3.95 19.86
N GLN A 62 -9.28 -3.31 19.91
CA GLN A 62 -10.01 -2.91 18.71
C GLN A 62 -9.38 -1.68 18.03
N LEU A 63 -8.60 -0.86 18.75
CA LEU A 63 -8.02 0.34 18.15
C LEU A 63 -6.92 0.01 17.12
N PRO A 64 -5.96 -0.89 17.40
CA PRO A 64 -4.98 -1.30 16.38
C PRO A 64 -5.64 -1.91 15.14
N ILE A 65 -6.68 -2.74 15.28
CA ILE A 65 -7.34 -3.32 14.11
C ILE A 65 -8.11 -2.26 13.30
N MET A 66 -8.77 -1.30 13.97
CA MET A 66 -9.42 -0.18 13.29
C MET A 66 -8.41 0.73 12.61
N PHE A 67 -7.27 1.01 13.24
CA PHE A 67 -6.16 1.73 12.62
C PHE A 67 -5.70 1.01 11.35
N ILE A 68 -5.53 -0.32 11.41
CA ILE A 68 -5.13 -1.11 10.26
C ILE A 68 -6.15 -0.98 9.12
N ALA A 69 -7.43 -1.17 9.43
CA ALA A 69 -8.51 -1.15 8.45
C ALA A 69 -8.60 0.18 7.67
N VAL A 70 -8.31 1.31 8.33
CA VAL A 70 -8.53 2.64 7.72
C VAL A 70 -7.25 3.34 7.24
N ASN A 71 -6.05 2.88 7.64
CA ASN A 71 -4.78 3.52 7.26
C ASN A 71 -3.86 2.63 6.43
N CYS A 72 -4.04 1.31 6.40
CA CYS A 72 -3.04 0.38 5.86
C CYS A 72 -3.34 -0.11 4.44
N ASP A 73 -2.28 -0.29 3.65
CA ASP A 73 -2.31 -1.08 2.42
C ASP A 73 -2.26 -2.58 2.75
N MET A 74 -3.43 -3.20 2.85
CA MET A 74 -3.57 -4.64 3.17
C MET A 74 -3.08 -5.59 2.08
N ARG A 75 -2.57 -5.09 0.95
CA ARG A 75 -1.87 -5.90 -0.06
C ARG A 75 -0.47 -6.31 0.42
N TYR A 76 0.05 -5.65 1.45
CA TYR A 76 1.36 -5.90 2.04
C TYR A 76 1.25 -6.40 3.49
N ASN A 77 2.38 -6.84 4.03
CA ASN A 77 2.44 -7.33 5.41
C ASN A 77 2.06 -6.24 6.43
N VAL A 78 1.37 -6.67 7.47
CA VAL A 78 1.02 -5.87 8.65
C VAL A 78 1.67 -6.50 9.87
N SER A 79 2.35 -5.70 10.69
CA SER A 79 2.83 -6.11 12.00
C SER A 79 1.84 -5.62 13.05
N LEU A 80 1.23 -6.56 13.77
CA LEU A 80 0.23 -6.29 14.80
C LEU A 80 0.66 -6.94 16.11
N THR A 81 0.50 -6.18 17.19
CA THR A 81 0.59 -6.67 18.56
C THR A 81 -0.62 -6.15 19.33
N ASN A 82 -0.83 -6.62 20.54
CA ASN A 82 -1.91 -6.07 21.37
C ASN A 82 -1.67 -4.58 21.70
N GLY A 83 -0.42 -4.11 21.64
CA GLY A 83 -0.02 -2.74 22.00
C GLY A 83 0.09 -1.76 20.83
N GLY A 84 -0.17 -2.18 19.59
CA GLY A 84 -0.03 -1.30 18.43
C GLY A 84 0.11 -2.04 17.11
N ALA A 85 0.20 -1.26 16.02
CA ALA A 85 0.28 -1.78 14.67
C ALA A 85 1.22 -0.94 13.78
N VAL A 86 1.91 -1.60 12.85
CA VAL A 86 2.75 -0.97 11.83
C VAL A 86 2.45 -1.59 10.46
N CYS A 87 2.32 -0.76 9.44
CA CYS A 87 2.01 -1.17 8.07
C CYS A 87 2.46 -0.09 7.06
N LEU A 88 2.22 -0.32 5.77
CA LEU A 88 2.35 0.73 4.76
C LEU A 88 1.11 1.61 4.73
N PHE A 89 1.33 2.92 4.73
CA PHE A 89 0.25 3.90 4.69
C PHE A 89 -0.41 3.94 3.32
N LYS A 90 -1.71 3.62 3.31
CA LYS A 90 -2.62 3.82 2.19
C LYS A 90 -4.02 4.01 2.80
N PRO A 91 -4.42 5.26 3.10
CA PRO A 91 -5.65 5.53 3.81
C PRO A 91 -6.87 5.17 2.96
N VAL A 92 -7.95 4.74 3.61
CA VAL A 92 -9.24 4.58 2.96
C VAL A 92 -9.81 5.93 2.56
N GLU A 93 -10.46 5.99 1.41
CA GLU A 93 -11.16 7.20 0.94
C GLU A 93 -12.56 7.31 1.52
N ASN A 94 -13.22 6.17 1.77
CA ASN A 94 -14.60 6.10 2.23
C ASN A 94 -14.75 5.00 3.29
N VAL A 95 -15.57 5.28 4.30
CA VAL A 95 -16.02 4.29 5.29
C VAL A 95 -17.51 4.11 5.09
N VAL A 96 -17.93 2.89 4.76
CA VAL A 96 -19.35 2.54 4.58
C VAL A 96 -19.81 1.75 5.80
N VAL A 97 -20.93 2.18 6.39
CA VAL A 97 -21.61 1.43 7.46
C VAL A 97 -22.60 0.48 6.79
N ALA A 98 -22.57 -0.79 7.17
CA ALA A 98 -23.53 -1.77 6.66
C ALA A 98 -24.96 -1.32 7.03
N SER A 99 -25.86 -1.34 6.06
CA SER A 99 -27.30 -1.20 6.32
C SER A 99 -27.80 -2.45 7.05
N GLU A 100 -28.59 -2.25 8.11
CA GLU A 100 -29.28 -3.31 8.86
C GLU A 100 -30.33 -4.03 8.01
#